data_AF-A0A7C6BNA8-F1
#
_entry.id   AF-A0A7C6BNA8-F1
#
_cell.length_a   1.000
_cell.length_b   1.000
_cell.length_c   1.000
_cell.angle_alpha   90.00
_cell.angle_beta   90.00
_cell.angle_gamma   90.00
#
_symmetry.space_group_name_H-M   'P 1'
#
loop_
_entity.id
_entity.type
_entity.pdbx_description
1 polymer ?
#
loop_
_entity_poly.entity_id
_entity_poly.type
_entity_poly.pdbx_seq_one_letter_code
_entity_poly.pdbx_strand_id
1 'polypeptide(L)'
;MRKAAAALCMLSVLCLLLFSVVEQKGQTISPKERSVALPDFKADLVERLNHMTKEDYMQVPGIGDKMADSIIQAIRSQPLYFVEDLRTIHGIGEKRLRAILQFIR
;
A
#
# COMPACT_ATOMS: atom_id res chain seq x y z
N MET A 1 45.08 32.41 40.25
CA MET A 1 44.52 31.15 39.70
C MET A 1 43.02 31.24 39.37
N ARG A 2 42.52 32.35 38.78
CA ARG A 2 41.07 32.52 38.48
C ARG A 2 40.72 32.68 36.99
N LYS A 3 41.72 32.77 36.11
CA LYS A 3 41.52 33.00 34.66
C LYS A 3 41.49 31.72 33.82
N ALA A 4 42.01 30.61 34.35
CA ALA A 4 42.06 29.32 33.65
C ALA A 4 40.69 28.59 33.61
N ALA A 5 39.88 28.73 34.67
CA ALA A 5 38.55 28.10 34.74
C ALA A 5 37.56 28.69 33.71
N ALA A 6 37.66 29.99 33.41
CA ALA A 6 36.79 30.64 32.44
C ALA A 6 37.10 30.21 30.99
N ALA A 7 38.37 29.91 30.68
CA ALA A 7 38.78 29.46 29.36
C ALA A 7 38.31 28.02 29.05
N LEU A 8 38.28 27.13 30.05
CA LEU A 8 37.74 25.78 29.89
C LEU A 8 36.22 25.77 29.67
N CYS A 9 35.47 26.63 30.37
CA CYS A 9 34.02 26.76 30.14
C CYS A 9 33.69 27.38 28.78
N MET A 10 34.49 28.33 28.28
CA MET A 10 34.26 28.93 26.96
C MET A 10 34.51 27.93 25.83
N LEU A 11 35.49 27.03 25.99
CA LEU A 11 35.76 25.98 25.01
C LEU A 11 34.66 24.91 25.00
N SER A 12 34.08 24.57 26.16
CA SER A 12 32.96 23.62 26.24
C SER A 12 31.67 24.19 25.65
N VAL A 13 31.40 25.49 25.84
CA VAL A 13 30.22 26.15 25.26
C VAL A 13 30.36 26.30 23.74
N LEU A 14 31.56 26.60 23.23
CA LEU A 14 31.82 26.62 21.79
C LEU A 14 31.64 25.22 21.15
N CYS A 15 32.05 24.16 21.84
CA CYS A 15 31.88 22.79 21.38
C CYS A 15 30.40 22.34 21.34
N LEU A 16 29.59 22.78 22.32
CA LEU A 16 28.14 22.52 22.34
C LEU A 16 27.37 23.31 21.27
N LEU A 17 27.84 24.50 20.88
CA LEU A 17 27.24 25.26 19.78
C LEU A 17 27.53 24.67 18.39
N LEU A 18 28.65 23.97 18.22
CA LEU A 18 28.98 23.27 16.96
C LEU A 18 28.22 21.94 16.80
N PHE A 19 27.64 21.38 17.87
CA PHE A 19 26.92 20.10 17.83
C PHE A 19 25.43 20.22 17.44
N SER A 20 24.87 21.44 17.43
CA SER A 20 23.46 21.67 17.02
C SER A 20 23.22 21.50 15.52
N VAL A 21 24.26 21.27 14.72
CA VAL A 21 24.16 20.88 13.30
C VAL A 21 24.22 19.36 13.18
N VAL A 22 23.50 18.65 14.05
CA VAL A 22 22.96 17.34 13.68
C VAL A 22 21.70 17.63 12.89
N GLU A 23 21.91 17.81 11.59
CA GLU A 23 20.90 17.74 10.55
C GLU A 23 19.85 16.70 10.95
N GLN A 24 18.64 17.18 11.22
CA GLN A 24 17.44 16.37 11.09
C GLN A 24 17.45 15.87 9.65
N LYS A 25 18.04 14.68 9.43
CA LYS A 25 17.82 13.89 8.22
C LYS A 25 16.32 13.82 8.12
N GLY A 26 15.81 14.65 7.21
CA GLY A 26 14.42 14.74 6.88
C GLY A 26 13.91 13.32 6.83
N GLN A 27 12.83 13.09 7.55
CA GLN A 27 11.92 12.05 7.19
C GLN A 27 11.54 12.38 5.74
N THR A 28 12.32 11.83 4.81
CA THR A 28 11.78 11.37 3.55
C THR A 28 10.75 10.35 4.01
N ILE A 29 9.55 10.84 4.36
CA ILE A 29 8.37 10.37 3.67
C ILE A 29 8.83 10.44 2.23
N SER A 30 9.38 9.33 1.73
CA SER A 30 9.57 9.18 0.31
C SER A 30 8.18 9.54 -0.20
N PRO A 31 7.99 10.63 -0.97
CA PRO A 31 6.93 10.56 -1.94
C PRO A 31 7.38 9.34 -2.73
N LYS A 32 6.84 8.15 -2.42
CA LYS A 32 7.07 6.94 -3.21
C LYS A 32 6.87 7.47 -4.59
N GLU A 33 7.98 7.54 -5.33
CA GLU A 33 8.04 8.29 -6.56
C GLU A 33 6.77 7.91 -7.26
N ARG A 34 5.93 8.92 -7.49
CA ARG A 34 4.98 8.81 -8.58
C ARG A 34 5.86 8.87 -9.81
N SER A 35 6.69 7.84 -10.00
CA SER A 35 7.07 7.36 -11.30
C SER A 35 5.73 7.27 -11.97
N VAL A 36 5.49 8.18 -12.90
CA VAL A 36 4.45 8.02 -13.89
C VAL A 36 4.90 6.84 -14.74
N ALA A 37 4.96 5.65 -14.13
CA ALA A 37 4.79 4.41 -14.81
C ALA A 37 3.45 4.59 -15.51
N LEU A 38 3.46 4.44 -16.83
CA LEU A 38 2.24 4.30 -17.61
C LEU A 38 1.30 3.42 -16.77
N PRO A 39 0.07 3.86 -16.47
CA PRO A 39 -0.78 3.14 -15.55
C PRO A 39 -0.89 1.71 -16.06
N ASP A 40 -0.29 0.77 -15.33
CA ASP A 40 -0.49 -0.63 -15.61
C ASP A 40 -1.92 -0.91 -15.20
N PHE A 41 -2.82 -0.73 -16.17
CA PHE A 41 -4.25 -0.91 -16.01
C PHE A 41 -4.57 -2.29 -15.41
N LYS A 42 -3.69 -3.29 -15.62
CA LYS A 42 -3.87 -4.61 -15.00
C LYS A 42 -3.56 -4.59 -13.51
N ALA A 43 -2.50 -3.91 -13.07
CA ALA A 43 -2.16 -3.80 -11.66
C ALA A 43 -3.26 -3.04 -10.89
N ASP A 44 -3.83 -1.99 -11.47
CA ASP A 44 -4.96 -1.26 -10.89
C ASP A 44 -6.20 -2.15 -10.72
N LEU A 45 -6.52 -2.98 -11.71
CA LEU A 45 -7.65 -3.89 -11.64
C LEU A 45 -7.50 -4.93 -10.51
N VAL A 46 -6.33 -5.55 -10.39
CA VAL A 46 -6.07 -6.54 -9.34
C VAL A 46 -6.16 -5.91 -7.96
N GLU A 47 -5.60 -4.71 -7.79
CA GLU A 47 -5.67 -3.97 -6.54
C GLU A 47 -7.12 -3.66 -6.16
N ARG A 48 -7.94 -3.21 -7.12
CA ARG A 48 -9.36 -2.94 -6.90
C ARG A 48 -10.12 -4.20 -6.51
N LEU A 49 -9.86 -5.33 -7.18
CA LEU A 49 -10.47 -6.62 -6.84
C LEU A 49 -10.15 -7.04 -5.40
N ASN A 50 -8.88 -6.95 -4.99
CA ASN A 50 -8.47 -7.33 -3.63
C ASN A 50 -9.16 -6.49 -2.53
N HIS A 51 -9.64 -5.28 -2.85
CA HIS A 51 -10.27 -4.35 -1.90
C HIS A 51 -11.80 -4.27 -2.00
N MET A 52 -12.42 -4.97 -2.95
CA MET A 52 -13.89 -5.01 -3.05
C MET A 52 -14.51 -5.67 -1.81
N THR A 53 -15.65 -5.14 -1.39
CA THR A 53 -16.46 -5.73 -0.31
C THR A 53 -17.29 -6.90 -0.83
N LYS A 54 -17.85 -7.69 0.10
CA LYS A 54 -18.80 -8.75 -0.25
C LYS A 54 -20.00 -8.16 -1.01
N GLU A 55 -20.50 -7.02 -0.54
CA GLU A 55 -21.64 -6.29 -1.09
C GLU A 55 -21.35 -5.84 -2.52
N ASP A 56 -20.13 -5.35 -2.80
CA ASP A 56 -19.71 -4.97 -4.16
C ASP A 56 -19.73 -6.19 -5.10
N TYR A 57 -19.23 -7.34 -4.65
CA TYR A 57 -19.29 -8.57 -5.44
C TYR A 57 -20.71 -9.05 -5.69
N MET A 58 -21.63 -8.87 -4.73
CA MET A 58 -23.05 -9.21 -4.92
C MET A 58 -23.77 -8.32 -5.93
N GLN A 59 -23.22 -7.14 -6.27
CA GLN A 59 -23.75 -6.31 -7.35
C GLN A 59 -23.40 -6.87 -8.74
N VAL A 60 -22.42 -7.77 -8.84
CA VAL A 60 -22.02 -8.38 -10.11
C VAL A 60 -23.09 -9.38 -10.57
N PRO A 61 -23.63 -9.24 -11.80
CA PRO A 61 -24.64 -10.17 -12.31
C PRO A 61 -24.17 -11.64 -12.27
N GLY A 62 -24.94 -12.48 -11.59
CA GLY A 62 -24.63 -13.91 -11.45
C GLY A 62 -23.71 -14.28 -10.28
N ILE A 63 -23.40 -13.32 -9.39
CA ILE A 63 -22.76 -13.52 -8.10
C ILE A 63 -23.79 -13.22 -7.00
N GLY A 64 -24.15 -14.25 -6.25
CA GLY A 64 -24.99 -14.10 -5.05
C GLY A 64 -24.17 -14.24 -3.77
N ASP A 65 -24.84 -14.09 -2.64
CA ASP A 65 -24.28 -14.13 -1.28
C ASP A 65 -23.21 -15.22 -1.07
N LYS A 66 -23.55 -16.48 -1.32
CA LYS A 66 -22.62 -17.62 -1.17
C LYS A 66 -21.37 -17.52 -2.06
N MET A 67 -21.53 -17.00 -3.27
CA MET A 67 -20.41 -16.86 -4.20
C MET A 67 -19.51 -15.70 -3.79
N ALA A 68 -20.10 -14.59 -3.34
CA ALA A 68 -19.35 -13.45 -2.80
C ALA A 68 -18.56 -13.86 -1.55
N ASP A 69 -19.15 -14.65 -0.65
CA ASP A 69 -18.43 -15.20 0.51
C ASP A 69 -17.24 -16.07 0.11
N SER A 70 -17.42 -16.96 -0.87
CA SER A 70 -16.31 -17.77 -1.40
C SER A 70 -15.18 -16.91 -1.97
N ILE A 71 -15.52 -15.80 -2.63
CA ILE A 71 -14.53 -14.85 -3.17
C ILE A 71 -13.75 -14.19 -2.04
N ILE A 72 -14.44 -13.59 -1.08
CA ILE A 72 -13.80 -12.92 0.06
C ILE A 72 -12.94 -13.89 0.87
N GLN A 73 -13.41 -15.13 1.08
CA GLN A 73 -12.62 -16.15 1.78
C GLN A 73 -11.35 -16.52 1.00
N ALA A 74 -11.43 -16.68 -0.33
CA ALA A 74 -10.27 -16.97 -1.16
C ALA A 74 -9.24 -15.83 -1.12
N ILE A 75 -9.68 -14.57 -1.30
CA ILE A 75 -8.82 -13.38 -1.28
C ILE A 75 -8.15 -13.21 0.09
N ARG A 76 -8.88 -13.46 1.19
CA ARG A 76 -8.33 -13.41 2.56
C ARG A 76 -7.26 -14.47 2.79
N SER A 77 -7.40 -15.64 2.15
CA SER A 77 -6.44 -16.74 2.28
C SER A 77 -5.19 -16.48 1.44
N GLN A 78 -5.38 -15.96 0.23
CA GLN A 78 -4.32 -15.57 -0.69
C GLN A 78 -4.80 -14.39 -1.54
N PRO A 79 -4.14 -13.22 -1.44
CA PRO A 79 -4.44 -12.09 -2.31
C PRO A 79 -4.27 -12.46 -3.78
N LEU A 80 -5.08 -11.85 -4.65
CA LEU A 80 -4.95 -12.01 -6.08
C LEU A 80 -3.69 -11.28 -6.55
N TYR A 81 -2.91 -11.95 -7.40
CA TYR A 81 -1.77 -11.37 -8.11
C TYR A 81 -2.13 -11.10 -9.57
N PHE A 82 -3.06 -11.88 -10.12
CA PHE A 82 -3.61 -11.75 -11.46
C PHE A 82 -5.13 -11.84 -11.42
N VAL A 83 -5.78 -11.23 -12.41
CA VAL A 83 -7.25 -11.32 -12.57
C VAL A 83 -7.69 -12.78 -12.71
N GLU A 84 -6.88 -13.59 -13.40
CA GLU A 84 -7.12 -14.99 -13.65
C GLU A 84 -7.16 -15.84 -12.37
N ASP A 85 -6.57 -15.38 -11.27
CA ASP A 85 -6.56 -16.10 -9.98
C ASP A 85 -7.98 -16.33 -9.46
N LEU A 86 -8.94 -15.46 -9.82
CA LEU A 86 -10.36 -15.65 -9.49
C LEU A 86 -10.93 -16.98 -10.02
N ARG A 87 -10.37 -17.53 -11.12
CA ARG A 87 -10.83 -18.80 -11.69
C ARG A 87 -10.45 -20.03 -10.86
N THR A 88 -9.54 -19.87 -9.90
CA THR A 88 -9.21 -20.94 -8.94
C THR A 88 -10.37 -21.20 -7.97
N ILE A 89 -11.26 -20.22 -7.81
CA ILE A 89 -12.42 -20.30 -6.93
C ILE A 89 -13.51 -21.12 -7.63
N HIS A 90 -13.95 -22.18 -6.96
CA HIS A 90 -14.95 -23.08 -7.51
C HIS A 90 -16.22 -22.33 -7.94
N GLY A 91 -16.62 -22.54 -9.19
CA GLY A 91 -17.78 -21.87 -9.78
C GLY A 91 -17.47 -20.56 -10.51
N ILE A 92 -16.24 -20.02 -10.46
CA ILE A 92 -15.85 -18.87 -11.29
C ILE A 92 -15.23 -19.36 -12.59
N GLY A 93 -16.08 -19.45 -13.62
CA GLY A 93 -15.65 -19.66 -14.99
C GLY A 93 -15.59 -18.36 -15.80
N GLU A 94 -15.26 -18.50 -17.08
CA GLU A 94 -15.17 -17.42 -18.07
C GLU A 94 -16.34 -16.42 -18.03
N LYS A 95 -17.58 -16.90 -17.89
CA LYS A 95 -18.77 -16.02 -17.84
C LYS A 95 -18.75 -15.09 -16.62
N ARG A 96 -18.45 -15.63 -15.44
CA ARG A 96 -18.43 -14.85 -14.19
C ARG A 96 -17.22 -13.93 -14.14
N LEU A 97 -16.06 -14.42 -14.59
CA LEU A 97 -14.86 -13.58 -14.69
C LEU A 97 -15.11 -12.34 -15.56
N ARG A 98 -15.71 -12.52 -16.74
CA ARG A 98 -16.08 -11.39 -17.60
C ARG A 98 -17.07 -10.44 -16.94
N ALA A 99 -18.08 -10.94 -16.23
CA ALA A 99 -19.05 -10.10 -15.53
C ALA A 99 -18.38 -9.24 -14.44
N ILE A 100 -17.46 -9.81 -13.67
CA ILE A 100 -16.65 -9.09 -12.68
C ILE A 100 -15.84 -7.98 -13.36
N LEU A 101 -15.13 -8.31 -14.44
CA LEU A 101 -14.30 -7.34 -15.15
C LEU A 101 -15.10 -6.21 -15.80
N GLN A 102 -16.29 -6.51 -16.31
CA GLN A 102 -17.19 -5.51 -16.87
C GLN A 102 -17.80 -4.59 -15.81
N PHE A 103 -18.01 -5.09 -14.59
CA PHE A 103 -18.54 -4.29 -13.49
C PHE A 103 -17.51 -3.28 -12.95
N ILE A 104 -16.23 -3.66 -12.97
CA ILE A 104 -15.14 -2.85 -12.40
C ILE A 104 -14.60 -1.85 -13.42
N ARG A 105 -14.65 -2.16 -14.72
CA ARG A 105 -14.07 -1.33 -15.78
C ARG A 105 -14.84 -0.04 -16.05
#